data_AF-A0A9R1CUZ8-F1
#
_entry.id   AF-A0A9R1CUZ8-F1
#
_cell.length_a   1.000
_cell.length_b   1.000
_cell.length_c   1.000
_cell.angle_alpha   90.00
_cell.angle_beta   90.00
_cell.angle_gamma   90.00
#
_symmetry.space_group_name_H-M   'P 1'
#
loop_
_entity.id
_entity.type
_entity.pdbx_description
1 polymer ?
#
loop_
_entity_poly.entity_id
_entity_poly.type
_entity_poly.pdbx_seq_one_letter_code
_entity_poly.pdbx_strand_id
1 'polypeptide(L)'
;MTDSKRTGTKVLILVLGVVLCVGGILVFYKTKVSPPTNLKYGNQHFNFLENEISSLKKSNEQNDTALYNIMDELSWYYRDDFISLQEYGILTDSLAKAYVPPFISASKAEFKKEVWDNAKLNNILSHIYLLRGWTTNNGDPVICGNLAQGLNDIETTIGQYRKAWSVAHSTSFHGMAAAKSVIANAHYYSNLPNLQSCTSLMEALSNVTPALERQHFRIITSKVQSLNRGWIYTSQEHYEARINSANNAVREYSNGAKSTYGSYASSTSSLSASIKTYKNQADAYYLEKAKEEFERQQSEQLTTSPW
;
A
#
# COMPACT_ATOMS: atom_id res chain seq x y z
N MET A 1 108.08 -34.75 3.23
CA MET A 1 107.23 -33.53 3.31
C MET A 1 105.96 -33.65 2.43
N THR A 2 105.34 -34.84 2.37
CA THR A 2 104.25 -35.18 1.43
C THR A 2 103.00 -35.74 2.11
N ASP A 3 103.04 -36.04 3.42
CA ASP A 3 101.94 -36.71 4.12
C ASP A 3 100.92 -35.74 4.75
N SER A 4 101.39 -34.60 5.27
CA SER A 4 100.53 -33.55 5.86
C SER A 4 99.56 -32.92 4.85
N LYS A 5 99.94 -32.81 3.57
CA LYS A 5 99.08 -32.24 2.50
C LYS A 5 97.90 -33.18 2.15
N ARG A 6 98.09 -34.51 2.20
CA ARG A 6 97.03 -35.48 1.89
C ARG A 6 95.95 -35.53 2.98
N THR A 7 96.34 -35.39 4.25
CA THR A 7 95.42 -35.39 5.38
C THR A 7 94.59 -34.10 5.42
N GLY A 8 95.19 -32.94 5.13
CA GLY A 8 94.46 -31.66 5.02
C GLY A 8 93.39 -31.66 3.92
N THR A 9 93.71 -32.19 2.72
CA THR A 9 92.74 -32.27 1.61
C THR A 9 91.55 -33.19 1.94
N LYS A 10 91.78 -34.31 2.64
CA LYS A 10 90.70 -35.23 3.06
C LYS A 10 89.74 -34.57 4.05
N VAL A 11 90.27 -33.82 5.02
CA VAL A 11 89.45 -33.08 5.99
C VAL A 11 88.64 -32.00 5.28
N LEU A 12 89.23 -31.28 4.33
CA LEU A 12 88.52 -30.22 3.59
C LEU A 12 87.35 -30.76 2.76
N ILE A 13 87.54 -31.90 2.09
CA ILE A 13 86.48 -32.58 1.32
C ILE A 13 85.35 -33.06 2.24
N LEU A 14 85.70 -33.59 3.42
CA LEU A 14 84.72 -34.07 4.39
C LEU A 14 83.86 -32.93 4.94
N VAL A 15 84.48 -31.79 5.27
CA VAL A 15 83.77 -30.58 5.71
C VAL A 15 82.85 -30.05 4.60
N LEU A 16 83.33 -30.01 3.35
CA LEU A 16 82.49 -29.59 2.21
C LEU A 16 81.27 -30.50 2.02
N GLY A 17 81.46 -31.82 2.16
CA GLY A 17 80.39 -32.80 2.06
C GLY A 17 79.32 -32.63 3.14
N VAL A 18 79.72 -32.36 4.38
CA VAL A 18 78.78 -32.10 5.49
C VAL A 18 78.01 -30.80 5.25
N VAL A 19 78.68 -29.73 4.83
CA VAL A 19 78.02 -28.45 4.52
C VAL A 19 77.02 -28.58 3.38
N LEU A 20 77.36 -29.33 2.33
CA LEU A 20 76.44 -29.59 1.21
C LEU A 20 75.25 -30.45 1.62
N CYS A 21 75.44 -31.46 2.48
CA CYS A 21 74.34 -32.28 2.99
C CYS A 21 73.38 -31.45 3.86
N VAL A 22 73.91 -30.68 4.82
CA VAL A 22 73.10 -29.84 5.71
C VAL A 22 72.40 -28.74 4.92
N GLY A 23 73.10 -28.10 3.98
CA GLY A 23 72.53 -27.09 3.09
C GLY A 23 71.43 -27.66 2.20
N GLY A 24 71.64 -28.84 1.62
CA GLY A 24 70.65 -29.54 0.80
C GLY A 24 69.39 -29.89 1.57
N ILE A 25 69.53 -30.40 2.80
CA ILE A 25 68.40 -30.73 3.68
C ILE A 25 67.63 -29.46 4.06
N LEU A 26 68.32 -28.37 4.40
CA LEU A 26 67.67 -27.10 4.78
C LEU A 26 66.93 -26.46 3.59
N VAL A 27 67.51 -26.48 2.40
CA VAL A 27 66.86 -25.96 1.18
C VAL A 27 65.65 -26.83 0.82
N PHE A 28 65.77 -28.15 0.86
CA PHE A 28 64.64 -29.05 0.60
C PHE A 28 63.52 -28.88 1.63
N TYR A 29 63.87 -28.80 2.92
CA TYR A 29 62.92 -28.54 3.99
C TYR A 29 62.19 -27.21 3.79
N LYS A 30 62.90 -26.12 3.45
CA LYS A 30 62.31 -24.80 3.23
C LYS A 30 61.47 -24.69 1.96
N THR A 31 61.79 -25.44 0.90
CA THR A 31 61.16 -25.26 -0.43
C THR A 31 60.11 -26.32 -0.78
N LYS A 32 60.16 -27.50 -0.16
CA LYS A 32 59.26 -28.62 -0.50
C LYS A 32 58.46 -29.16 0.69
N VAL A 33 58.96 -29.01 1.92
CA VAL A 33 58.35 -29.63 3.11
C VAL A 33 57.68 -28.61 4.02
N SER A 34 58.22 -27.40 4.12
CA SER A 34 57.65 -26.32 4.92
C SER A 34 56.38 -25.80 4.23
N PRO A 35 55.22 -25.78 4.92
CA PRO A 35 54.04 -25.08 4.43
C PRO A 35 54.43 -23.63 4.11
N PRO A 36 53.90 -23.02 3.03
CA PRO A 36 54.24 -21.64 2.71
C PRO A 36 53.85 -20.73 3.88
N THR A 37 54.85 -20.17 4.57
CA THR A 37 54.67 -19.35 5.78
C THR A 37 54.01 -17.99 5.52
N ASN A 38 53.65 -17.69 4.27
CA ASN A 38 53.08 -16.42 3.82
C ASN A 38 51.69 -16.57 3.16
N LEU A 39 50.98 -17.68 3.36
CA LEU A 39 49.59 -17.75 2.95
C LEU A 39 48.72 -17.08 4.01
N LYS A 40 48.52 -15.76 3.88
CA LYS A 40 47.38 -15.09 4.51
C LYS A 40 46.13 -15.55 3.78
N TYR A 41 45.56 -16.68 4.19
CA TYR A 41 44.21 -17.03 3.79
C TYR A 41 43.28 -16.01 4.45
N GLY A 42 42.70 -15.12 3.63
CA GLY A 42 41.55 -14.32 4.07
C GLY A 42 40.41 -15.24 4.50
N ASN A 43 39.53 -14.76 5.36
CA ASN A 43 38.38 -15.54 5.83
C ASN A 43 37.58 -16.05 4.62
N GLN A 44 37.59 -17.37 4.40
CA GLN A 44 36.97 -17.99 3.23
C GLN A 44 35.45 -17.79 3.20
N HIS A 45 34.81 -17.75 4.37
CA HIS A 45 33.36 -17.56 4.51
C HIS A 45 32.97 -16.12 4.17
N PHE A 46 33.79 -15.15 4.63
CA PHE A 46 33.65 -13.75 4.24
C PHE A 46 33.79 -13.58 2.72
N ASN A 47 34.86 -14.12 2.13
CA ASN A 47 35.12 -14.01 0.69
C ASN A 47 34.02 -14.67 -0.15
N PHE A 48 33.48 -15.79 0.32
CA PHE A 48 32.35 -16.46 -0.33
C PHE A 48 31.11 -15.56 -0.36
N LEU A 49 30.69 -15.01 0.79
CA LEU A 49 29.54 -14.09 0.84
C LEU A 49 29.78 -12.79 0.08
N GLU A 50 30.99 -12.24 0.13
CA GLU A 50 31.34 -11.05 -0.65
C GLU A 50 31.20 -11.30 -2.17
N ASN A 51 31.57 -12.50 -2.63
CA ASN A 51 31.39 -12.91 -4.02
C ASN A 51 29.90 -13.10 -4.39
N GLU A 52 29.09 -13.71 -3.52
CA GLU A 52 27.65 -13.86 -3.74
C GLU A 52 26.95 -12.49 -3.80
N ILE A 53 27.24 -11.60 -2.84
CA ILE A 53 26.75 -10.22 -2.82
C ILE A 53 27.18 -9.46 -4.08
N SER A 54 28.43 -9.64 -4.51
CA SER A 54 28.94 -9.01 -5.74
C SER A 54 28.24 -9.53 -6.98
N SER A 55 27.91 -10.81 -7.03
CA SER A 55 27.13 -11.42 -8.12
C SER A 55 25.71 -10.88 -8.16
N LEU A 56 25.06 -10.76 -7.00
CA LEU A 56 23.74 -10.13 -6.87
C LEU A 56 23.78 -8.65 -7.32
N LYS A 57 24.81 -7.91 -6.90
CA LYS A 57 24.98 -6.51 -7.33
C LYS A 57 25.16 -6.39 -8.84
N LYS A 58 25.90 -7.32 -9.46
CA LYS A 58 26.16 -7.33 -10.90
C LYS A 58 24.92 -7.65 -11.73
N SER A 59 24.00 -8.49 -11.23
CA SER A 59 22.75 -8.77 -11.95
C SER A 59 21.89 -7.51 -12.09
N ASN A 60 21.97 -6.60 -11.10
CA ASN A 60 21.17 -5.36 -11.04
C ASN A 60 19.65 -5.62 -11.16
N GLU A 61 19.23 -6.82 -10.77
CA GLU A 61 17.84 -7.29 -10.77
C GLU A 61 17.40 -7.62 -9.35
N GLN A 62 16.11 -7.44 -9.05
CA GLN A 62 15.54 -7.92 -7.81
C GLN A 62 15.57 -9.45 -7.80
N ASN A 63 16.28 -10.05 -6.85
CA ASN A 63 16.35 -11.50 -6.68
C ASN A 63 16.17 -11.87 -5.20
N ASP A 64 14.92 -12.10 -4.81
CA ASP A 64 14.55 -12.39 -3.42
C ASP A 64 15.13 -13.72 -2.95
N THR A 65 15.21 -14.74 -3.82
CA THR A 65 15.81 -16.03 -3.49
C THR A 65 17.28 -15.88 -3.14
N ALA A 66 18.05 -15.15 -3.95
CA ALA A 66 19.46 -14.88 -3.67
C ALA A 66 19.61 -14.07 -2.37
N LEU A 67 18.75 -13.08 -2.14
CA LEU A 67 18.73 -12.34 -0.88
C LEU A 67 18.57 -13.28 0.31
N TYR A 68 17.54 -14.12 0.32
CA TYR A 68 17.24 -15.00 1.45
C TYR A 68 18.35 -16.03 1.69
N ASN A 69 18.92 -16.61 0.63
CA ASN A 69 20.05 -17.53 0.76
C ASN A 69 21.27 -16.86 1.39
N ILE A 70 21.65 -15.67 0.90
CA ILE A 70 22.79 -14.91 1.45
C ILE A 70 22.53 -14.53 2.91
N MET A 71 21.30 -14.11 3.26
CA MET A 71 20.94 -13.76 4.64
C MET A 71 21.02 -14.97 5.59
N ASP A 72 20.57 -16.14 5.15
CA ASP A 72 20.62 -17.37 5.94
C ASP A 72 22.07 -17.81 6.19
N GLU A 73 22.89 -17.82 5.14
CA GLU A 73 24.32 -18.13 5.23
C GLU A 73 25.08 -17.12 6.08
N LEU A 74 24.81 -15.82 5.93
CA LEU A 74 25.38 -14.75 6.73
C LEU A 74 25.06 -14.92 8.22
N SER A 75 23.81 -15.27 8.53
CA SER A 75 23.35 -15.53 9.90
C SER A 75 23.99 -16.80 10.47
N TRP A 76 24.09 -17.86 9.66
CA TRP A 76 24.72 -19.12 10.02
C TRP A 76 26.21 -18.95 10.31
N TYR A 77 26.95 -18.31 9.40
CA TYR A 77 28.39 -18.08 9.57
C TYR A 77 28.69 -17.21 10.79
N TYR A 78 27.85 -16.22 11.09
CA TYR A 78 28.04 -15.40 12.29
C TYR A 78 27.75 -16.18 13.57
N ARG A 79 26.65 -16.93 13.62
CA ARG A 79 26.25 -17.71 14.79
C ARG A 79 27.27 -18.78 15.17
N ASP A 80 27.92 -19.39 14.17
CA ASP A 80 28.88 -20.47 14.37
C ASP A 80 30.34 -19.94 14.39
N ASP A 81 30.53 -18.63 14.62
CA ASP A 81 31.81 -17.92 14.77
C ASP A 81 32.76 -18.03 13.56
N PHE A 82 32.25 -18.34 12.36
CA PHE A 82 33.02 -18.35 11.12
C PHE A 82 33.35 -16.95 10.61
N ILE A 83 32.55 -15.94 10.95
CA ILE A 83 32.81 -14.53 10.70
C ILE A 83 32.66 -13.72 11.99
N SER A 84 33.50 -12.71 12.16
CA SER A 84 33.41 -11.77 13.28
C SER A 84 32.18 -10.89 13.15
N LEU A 85 31.77 -10.29 14.28
CA LEU A 85 30.72 -9.27 14.29
C LEU A 85 31.05 -8.14 13.29
N GLN A 86 32.29 -7.64 13.28
CA GLN A 86 32.71 -6.59 12.33
C GLN A 86 32.48 -7.00 10.87
N GLU A 87 32.89 -8.20 10.49
CA GLU A 87 32.68 -8.77 9.15
C GLU A 87 31.19 -8.91 8.81
N TYR A 88 30.37 -9.37 9.77
CA TYR A 88 28.90 -9.46 9.60
C TYR A 88 28.28 -8.10 9.25
N GLY A 89 28.66 -7.04 9.97
CA GLY A 89 28.18 -5.69 9.69
C GLY A 89 28.58 -5.16 8.31
N ILE A 90 29.82 -5.42 7.88
CA ILE A 90 30.31 -5.04 6.54
C ILE A 90 29.54 -5.76 5.43
N LEU A 91 29.31 -7.06 5.59
CA LEU A 91 28.55 -7.86 4.62
C LEU A 91 27.08 -7.47 4.58
N THR A 92 26.47 -7.16 5.73
CA THR A 92 25.07 -6.68 5.81
C THR A 92 24.90 -5.35 5.08
N ASP A 93 25.81 -4.38 5.30
CA ASP A 93 25.81 -3.10 4.59
C ASP A 93 26.03 -3.27 3.08
N SER A 94 26.94 -4.18 2.69
CA SER A 94 27.21 -4.48 1.28
C SER A 94 26.00 -5.14 0.59
N LEU A 95 25.33 -6.07 1.28
CA LEU A 95 24.12 -6.73 0.82
C LEU A 95 22.97 -5.72 0.63
N ALA A 96 22.79 -4.81 1.59
CA ALA A 96 21.77 -3.76 1.47
C ALA A 96 22.01 -2.88 0.24
N LYS A 97 23.26 -2.46 0.01
CA LYS A 97 23.64 -1.68 -1.17
C LYS A 97 23.49 -2.44 -2.49
N ALA A 98 23.58 -3.77 -2.46
CA ALA A 98 23.39 -4.62 -3.64
C ALA A 98 21.90 -4.84 -3.97
N TYR A 99 21.07 -5.14 -2.97
CA TYR A 99 19.69 -5.59 -3.18
C TYR A 99 18.65 -4.46 -3.20
N VAL A 100 18.81 -3.45 -2.33
CA VAL A 100 17.75 -2.44 -2.10
C VAL A 100 17.48 -1.57 -3.32
N PRO A 101 18.49 -1.12 -4.10
CA PRO A 101 18.22 -0.31 -5.30
C PRO A 101 17.41 -1.06 -6.38
N PRO A 102 17.77 -2.31 -6.76
CA PRO A 102 16.93 -3.11 -7.66
C PRO A 102 15.52 -3.35 -7.12
N PHE A 103 15.37 -3.64 -5.82
CA PHE A 103 14.06 -3.79 -5.18
C PHE A 103 13.20 -2.51 -5.28
N ILE A 104 13.80 -1.33 -5.02
CA ILE A 104 13.10 -0.04 -5.19
C ILE A 104 12.68 0.15 -6.64
N SER A 105 13.57 -0.14 -7.59
CA SER A 105 13.31 -0.02 -9.02
C SER A 105 12.14 -0.91 -9.46
N ALA A 106 12.17 -2.18 -9.07
CA ALA A 106 11.10 -3.14 -9.36
C ALA A 106 9.77 -2.74 -8.72
N SER A 107 9.79 -2.28 -7.47
CA SER A 107 8.59 -1.76 -6.79
C SER A 107 8.01 -0.53 -7.51
N LYS A 108 8.86 0.41 -7.95
CA LYS A 108 8.42 1.58 -8.73
C LYS A 108 7.92 1.21 -10.12
N ALA A 109 8.38 0.10 -10.70
CA ALA A 109 7.87 -0.41 -11.97
C ALA A 109 6.42 -0.93 -11.83
N GLU A 110 6.05 -1.51 -10.67
CA GLU A 110 4.66 -1.88 -10.39
C GLU A 110 3.72 -0.68 -10.45
N PHE A 111 4.16 0.49 -9.98
CA PHE A 111 3.34 1.70 -9.99
C PHE A 111 3.08 2.27 -11.39
N LYS A 112 3.80 1.80 -12.41
CA LYS A 112 3.58 2.18 -13.80
C LYS A 112 2.52 1.32 -14.50
N LYS A 113 2.01 0.28 -13.84
CA LYS A 113 0.98 -0.60 -14.39
C LYS A 113 -0.41 0.03 -14.26
N GLU A 114 -1.29 -0.38 -15.16
CA GLU A 114 -2.70 0.02 -15.21
C GLU A 114 -3.53 -0.54 -14.03
N VAL A 115 -3.17 -1.74 -13.59
CA VAL A 115 -3.81 -2.44 -12.47
C VAL A 115 -2.74 -2.85 -11.48
N TRP A 116 -2.96 -2.49 -10.22
CA TRP A 116 -2.05 -2.83 -9.12
C TRP A 116 -2.64 -4.00 -8.33
N ASP A 117 -1.86 -5.05 -8.14
CA ASP A 117 -2.26 -6.21 -7.37
C ASP A 117 -1.99 -5.99 -5.87
N ASN A 118 -3.05 -6.02 -5.06
CA ASN A 118 -2.95 -5.86 -3.61
C ASN A 118 -2.05 -6.91 -2.94
N ALA A 119 -1.99 -8.15 -3.44
CA ALA A 119 -1.10 -9.17 -2.91
C ALA A 119 0.37 -8.79 -3.14
N LYS A 120 0.70 -8.31 -4.35
CA LYS A 120 2.02 -7.77 -4.69
C LYS A 120 2.38 -6.55 -3.83
N LEU A 121 1.45 -5.60 -3.65
CA LEU A 121 1.67 -4.43 -2.79
C LEU A 121 1.94 -4.82 -1.32
N ASN A 122 1.21 -5.81 -0.79
CA ASN A 122 1.46 -6.35 0.54
C ASN A 122 2.84 -6.99 0.65
N ASN A 123 3.25 -7.76 -0.37
CA ASN A 123 4.57 -8.36 -0.42
C ASN A 123 5.69 -7.30 -0.42
N ILE A 124 5.53 -6.21 -1.17
CA ILE A 124 6.46 -5.07 -1.17
C ILE A 124 6.57 -4.47 0.24
N LEU A 125 5.45 -4.21 0.92
CA LEU A 125 5.46 -3.66 2.28
C LEU A 125 6.14 -4.59 3.29
N SER A 126 5.91 -5.91 3.18
CA SER A 126 6.58 -6.90 4.03
C SER A 126 8.10 -6.90 3.83
N HIS A 127 8.56 -6.76 2.58
CA HIS A 127 10.00 -6.63 2.30
C HIS A 127 10.58 -5.33 2.86
N ILE A 128 9.85 -4.21 2.76
CA ILE A 128 10.29 -2.94 3.38
C ILE A 128 10.43 -3.08 4.89
N TYR A 129 9.49 -3.76 5.55
CA TYR A 129 9.56 -4.03 6.98
C TYR A 129 10.80 -4.87 7.34
N LEU A 130 11.07 -5.94 6.56
CA LEU A 130 12.26 -6.77 6.74
C LEU A 130 13.55 -5.95 6.60
N LEU A 131 13.66 -5.14 5.53
CA LEU A 131 14.85 -4.33 5.26
C LEU A 131 15.10 -3.28 6.35
N ARG A 132 14.05 -2.69 6.92
CA ARG A 132 14.17 -1.75 8.05
C ARG A 132 14.67 -2.40 9.33
N GLY A 133 14.48 -3.70 9.48
CA GLY A 133 15.00 -4.46 10.62
C GLY A 133 16.50 -4.66 10.61
N TRP A 134 17.20 -4.32 9.52
CA TRP A 134 18.63 -4.54 9.39
C TRP A 134 19.42 -3.47 10.12
N THR A 135 20.24 -3.89 11.07
CA THR A 135 21.11 -3.02 11.85
C THR A 135 22.57 -3.41 11.66
N THR A 136 23.44 -2.41 11.73
CA THR A 136 24.87 -2.62 11.90
C THR A 136 25.15 -3.20 13.28
N ASN A 137 26.40 -3.58 13.51
CA ASN A 137 26.86 -4.11 14.79
C ASN A 137 26.72 -3.14 15.97
N ASN A 138 26.64 -1.84 15.67
CA ASN A 138 26.45 -0.79 16.67
C ASN A 138 24.96 -0.54 16.97
N GLY A 139 24.05 -1.27 16.32
CA GLY A 139 22.61 -1.07 16.40
C GLY A 139 22.08 0.00 15.45
N ASP A 140 22.93 0.70 14.70
CA ASP A 140 22.50 1.72 13.74
C ASP A 140 21.80 1.08 12.52
N PRO A 141 20.72 1.66 11.98
CA PRO A 141 20.07 1.14 10.78
C PRO A 141 21.01 1.08 9.57
N VAL A 142 21.05 -0.06 8.90
CA VAL A 142 21.81 -0.24 7.65
C VAL A 142 21.17 0.57 6.51
N ILE A 143 19.85 0.63 6.51
CA ILE A 143 19.08 1.38 5.52
C ILE A 143 18.98 2.85 5.94
N CYS A 144 19.80 3.69 5.33
CA CYS A 144 19.83 5.13 5.62
C CYS A 144 19.89 5.98 4.32
N GLY A 145 19.77 7.30 4.47
CA GLY A 145 19.87 8.26 3.37
C GLY A 145 18.90 7.98 2.21
N ASN A 146 19.44 7.92 0.99
CA ASN A 146 18.65 7.74 -0.23
C ASN A 146 17.91 6.39 -0.30
N LEU A 147 18.45 5.33 0.31
CA LEU A 147 17.78 4.03 0.34
C LEU A 147 16.53 4.12 1.22
N ALA A 148 16.65 4.69 2.42
CA ALA A 148 15.53 4.90 3.32
C ALA A 148 14.46 5.80 2.67
N GLN A 149 14.86 6.88 1.99
CA GLN A 149 13.92 7.73 1.26
C GLN A 149 13.19 6.96 0.15
N GLY A 150 13.90 6.13 -0.63
CA GLY A 150 13.28 5.33 -1.67
C GLY A 150 12.24 4.34 -1.14
N LEU A 151 12.47 3.74 0.04
CA LEU A 151 11.47 2.89 0.70
C LEU A 151 10.27 3.70 1.22
N ASN A 152 10.52 4.87 1.83
CA ASN A 152 9.46 5.79 2.27
C ASN A 152 8.54 6.22 1.12
N ASP A 153 9.11 6.50 -0.06
CA ASP A 153 8.34 6.89 -1.25
C ASP A 153 7.38 5.77 -1.69
N ILE A 154 7.84 4.51 -1.61
CA ILE A 154 7.05 3.32 -1.94
C ILE A 154 5.90 3.16 -0.96
N GLU A 155 6.17 3.19 0.35
CA GLU A 155 5.14 3.10 1.39
C GLU A 155 4.12 4.23 1.28
N THR A 156 4.58 5.45 1.03
CA THR A 156 3.71 6.62 0.84
C THR A 156 2.80 6.42 -0.36
N THR A 157 3.34 5.94 -1.48
CA THR A 157 2.56 5.69 -2.71
C THR A 157 1.50 4.61 -2.48
N ILE A 158 1.85 3.50 -1.83
CA ILE A 158 0.90 2.43 -1.48
C ILE A 158 -0.16 2.93 -0.50
N GLY A 159 0.23 3.72 0.50
CA GLY A 159 -0.69 4.33 1.46
C GLY A 159 -1.68 5.28 0.80
N GLN A 160 -1.21 6.11 -0.13
CA GLN A 160 -2.06 7.03 -0.91
C GLN A 160 -3.03 6.24 -1.81
N TYR A 161 -2.55 5.21 -2.50
CA TYR A 161 -3.37 4.31 -3.31
C TYR A 161 -4.51 3.69 -2.49
N ARG A 162 -4.22 3.15 -1.30
CA ARG A 162 -5.24 2.54 -0.42
C ARG A 162 -6.28 3.55 0.05
N LYS A 163 -5.86 4.75 0.44
CA LYS A 163 -6.78 5.83 0.80
C LYS A 163 -7.65 6.25 -0.38
N ALA A 164 -7.06 6.36 -1.58
CA ALA A 164 -7.79 6.65 -2.80
C ALA A 164 -8.86 5.59 -3.11
N TRP A 165 -8.54 4.30 -2.98
CA TRP A 165 -9.52 3.22 -3.14
C TRP A 165 -10.67 3.29 -2.13
N SER A 166 -10.36 3.60 -0.87
CA SER A 166 -11.40 3.81 0.15
C SER A 166 -12.34 4.96 -0.21
N VAL A 167 -11.79 6.08 -0.70
CA VAL A 167 -12.58 7.22 -1.19
C VAL A 167 -13.41 6.83 -2.41
N ALA A 168 -12.84 6.09 -3.37
CA ALA A 168 -13.54 5.64 -4.57
C ALA A 168 -14.78 4.78 -4.26
N HIS A 169 -14.78 4.06 -3.13
CA HIS A 169 -15.89 3.22 -2.69
C HIS A 169 -16.84 3.90 -1.71
N SER A 170 -16.56 5.15 -1.33
CA SER A 170 -17.41 5.93 -0.40
C SER A 170 -18.60 6.55 -1.13
N THR A 171 -19.43 5.71 -1.76
CA THR A 171 -20.55 6.12 -2.61
C THR A 171 -21.88 6.22 -1.87
N SER A 172 -21.84 6.18 -0.53
CA SER A 172 -23.01 6.36 0.33
C SER A 172 -23.22 7.82 0.75
N PHE A 173 -24.47 8.27 0.72
CA PHE A 173 -24.91 9.64 0.88
C PHE A 173 -25.29 9.86 2.33
N HIS A 174 -24.51 10.71 2.98
CA HIS A 174 -24.68 11.10 4.38
C HIS A 174 -24.87 12.61 4.50
N GLY A 175 -25.46 13.23 3.47
CA GLY A 175 -25.66 14.68 3.39
C GLY A 175 -24.71 15.36 2.40
N MET A 176 -25.08 16.58 2.00
CA MET A 176 -24.36 17.36 0.99
C MET A 176 -22.91 17.68 1.39
N ALA A 177 -22.67 18.02 2.67
CA ALA A 177 -21.32 18.34 3.14
C ALA A 177 -20.38 17.14 3.03
N ALA A 178 -20.84 15.96 3.44
CA ALA A 178 -20.09 14.71 3.30
C ALA A 178 -19.84 14.38 1.82
N ALA A 179 -20.86 14.49 0.96
CA ALA A 179 -20.70 14.26 -0.47
C ALA A 179 -19.65 15.19 -1.11
N LYS A 180 -19.68 16.50 -0.78
CA LYS A 180 -18.67 17.46 -1.23
C LYS A 180 -17.26 17.08 -0.79
N SER A 181 -17.10 16.65 0.46
CA SER A 181 -15.80 16.21 0.98
C SER A 181 -15.28 14.97 0.25
N VAL A 182 -16.14 13.98 -0.01
CA VAL A 182 -15.75 12.76 -0.72
C VAL A 182 -15.37 13.08 -2.17
N ILE A 183 -16.14 13.91 -2.86
CA ILE A 183 -15.85 14.35 -4.24
C ILE A 183 -14.53 15.13 -4.29
N ALA A 184 -14.29 16.05 -3.35
CA ALA A 184 -13.03 16.80 -3.28
C ALA A 184 -11.82 15.87 -3.05
N ASN A 185 -11.96 14.89 -2.16
CA ASN A 185 -10.91 13.88 -1.93
C ASN A 185 -10.68 13.01 -3.18
N ALA A 186 -11.75 12.63 -3.89
CA ALA A 186 -11.62 11.86 -5.12
C ALA A 186 -10.82 12.66 -6.17
N HIS A 187 -11.16 13.94 -6.37
CA HIS A 187 -10.40 14.84 -7.23
C HIS A 187 -8.95 15.01 -6.78
N TYR A 188 -8.69 15.15 -5.49
CA TYR A 188 -7.33 15.23 -4.96
C TYR A 188 -6.50 14.01 -5.35
N TYR A 189 -7.02 12.80 -5.09
CA TYR A 189 -6.31 11.56 -5.40
C TYR A 189 -6.14 11.31 -6.91
N SER A 190 -7.12 11.69 -7.74
CA SER A 190 -7.00 11.60 -9.20
C SER A 190 -5.91 12.50 -9.79
N ASN A 191 -5.51 13.56 -9.06
CA ASN A 191 -4.45 14.47 -9.48
C ASN A 191 -3.07 14.13 -8.93
N LEU A 192 -2.93 13.07 -8.13
CA LEU A 192 -1.62 12.64 -7.64
C LEU A 192 -0.83 11.93 -8.75
N PRO A 193 0.32 12.48 -9.20
CA PRO A 193 1.04 11.95 -10.37
C PRO A 193 1.48 10.49 -10.21
N ASN A 194 1.82 10.09 -8.98
CA ASN A 194 2.25 8.73 -8.65
C ASN A 194 1.12 7.68 -8.70
N LEU A 195 -0.14 8.09 -8.85
CA LEU A 195 -1.29 7.19 -8.95
C LEU A 195 -1.90 7.14 -10.35
N GLN A 196 -1.59 8.11 -11.21
CA GLN A 196 -2.26 8.31 -12.51
C GLN A 196 -2.13 7.14 -13.49
N SER A 197 -1.06 6.36 -13.40
CA SER A 197 -0.88 5.17 -14.23
C SER A 197 -1.91 4.07 -13.92
N CYS A 198 -2.49 4.04 -12.72
CA CYS A 198 -3.48 3.04 -12.34
C CYS A 198 -4.87 3.41 -12.89
N THR A 199 -5.16 3.02 -14.13
CA THR A 199 -6.40 3.34 -14.84
C THR A 199 -7.64 2.84 -14.11
N SER A 200 -7.59 1.64 -13.52
CA SER A 200 -8.68 1.08 -12.71
C SER A 200 -9.05 1.96 -11.50
N LEU A 201 -8.05 2.54 -10.82
CA LEU A 201 -8.29 3.50 -9.75
C LEU A 201 -8.84 4.82 -10.30
N MET A 202 -8.29 5.32 -11.40
CA MET A 202 -8.74 6.58 -12.01
C MET A 202 -10.21 6.49 -12.43
N GLU A 203 -10.61 5.37 -13.04
CA GLU A 203 -12.00 5.08 -13.39
C GLU A 203 -12.89 5.05 -12.14
N ALA A 204 -12.49 4.32 -11.09
CA ALA A 204 -13.23 4.24 -9.84
C ALA A 204 -13.41 5.62 -9.18
N LEU A 205 -12.36 6.45 -9.14
CA LEU A 205 -12.42 7.81 -8.61
C LEU A 205 -13.34 8.71 -9.44
N SER A 206 -13.29 8.61 -10.78
CA SER A 206 -14.16 9.38 -11.68
C SER A 206 -15.65 9.05 -11.48
N ASN A 207 -15.95 7.82 -11.06
CA ASN A 207 -17.31 7.35 -10.84
C ASN A 207 -17.91 7.77 -9.49
N VAL A 208 -17.11 8.35 -8.57
CA VAL A 208 -17.57 8.79 -7.24
C VAL A 208 -18.70 9.81 -7.35
N THR A 209 -18.50 10.87 -8.15
CA THR A 209 -19.48 11.94 -8.33
C THR A 209 -20.82 11.44 -8.87
N PRO A 210 -20.88 10.72 -10.02
CA PRO A 210 -22.14 10.19 -10.52
C PRO A 210 -22.77 9.13 -9.60
N ALA A 211 -21.98 8.33 -8.87
CA ALA A 211 -22.52 7.34 -7.94
C ALA A 211 -23.21 7.99 -6.73
N LEU A 212 -22.57 9.00 -6.14
CA LEU A 212 -23.15 9.78 -5.02
C LEU A 212 -24.39 10.56 -5.45
N GLU A 213 -24.35 11.18 -6.63
CA GLU A 213 -25.51 11.86 -7.22
C GLU A 213 -26.69 10.89 -7.35
N ARG A 214 -26.46 9.72 -7.96
CA ARG A 214 -27.51 8.73 -8.22
C ARG A 214 -28.16 8.26 -6.92
N GLN A 215 -27.36 8.00 -5.89
CA GLN A 215 -27.88 7.56 -4.61
C GLN A 215 -28.65 8.68 -3.88
N HIS A 216 -28.13 9.91 -3.89
CA HIS A 216 -28.86 11.06 -3.34
C HIS A 216 -30.20 11.26 -4.06
N PHE A 217 -30.19 11.24 -5.40
CA PHE A 217 -31.40 11.40 -6.20
C PHE A 217 -32.40 10.25 -5.97
N ARG A 218 -31.91 9.02 -5.78
CA ARG A 218 -32.76 7.87 -5.41
C ARG A 218 -33.45 8.08 -4.06
N ILE A 219 -32.75 8.60 -3.05
CA ILE A 219 -33.31 8.87 -1.72
C ILE A 219 -34.45 9.89 -1.82
N ILE A 220 -34.25 11.00 -2.51
CA ILE A 220 -35.32 12.02 -2.66
C ILE A 220 -36.49 11.49 -3.49
N THR A 221 -36.21 10.68 -4.52
CA THR A 221 -37.24 10.07 -5.37
C THR A 221 -38.11 9.12 -4.55
N SER A 222 -37.50 8.24 -3.75
CA SER A 222 -38.21 7.33 -2.85
C SER A 222 -39.08 8.09 -1.85
N LYS A 223 -38.56 9.19 -1.28
CA LYS A 223 -39.32 10.04 -0.37
C LYS A 223 -40.57 10.62 -1.03
N VAL A 224 -40.46 11.11 -2.26
CA VAL A 224 -41.61 11.63 -3.03
C VAL A 224 -42.59 10.52 -3.39
N GLN A 225 -42.11 9.38 -3.87
CA GLN A 225 -42.95 8.24 -4.24
C GLN A 225 -43.74 7.69 -3.04
N SER A 226 -43.18 7.76 -1.83
CA SER A 226 -43.87 7.33 -0.60
C SER A 226 -45.15 8.13 -0.28
N LEU A 227 -45.31 9.31 -0.89
CA LEU A 227 -46.49 10.16 -0.73
C LEU A 227 -47.70 9.61 -1.50
N ASN A 228 -47.47 8.84 -2.56
CA ASN A 228 -48.51 8.31 -3.42
C ASN A 228 -49.48 7.45 -2.60
N ARG A 229 -50.77 7.81 -2.61
CA ARG A 229 -51.84 7.20 -1.82
C ARG A 229 -51.60 7.14 -0.31
N GLY A 230 -50.57 7.82 0.21
CA GLY A 230 -50.26 7.81 1.64
C GLY A 230 -51.32 8.49 2.50
N TRP A 231 -52.10 9.41 1.92
CA TRP A 231 -53.18 10.14 2.58
C TRP A 231 -54.35 9.25 3.03
N ILE A 232 -54.53 8.09 2.39
CA ILE A 232 -55.61 7.13 2.73
C ILE A 232 -55.40 6.55 4.15
N TYR A 233 -54.15 6.51 4.62
CA TYR A 233 -53.76 5.80 5.84
C TYR A 233 -53.29 6.72 6.96
N THR A 234 -53.52 8.03 6.86
CA THR A 234 -53.04 9.00 7.85
C THR A 234 -53.94 10.23 7.92
N SER A 235 -53.88 10.97 9.03
CA SER A 235 -54.60 12.23 9.18
C SER A 235 -54.05 13.30 8.23
N GLN A 236 -54.85 14.30 7.90
CA GLN A 236 -54.42 15.44 7.08
C GLN A 236 -53.14 16.10 7.58
N GLU A 237 -53.04 16.41 8.88
CA GLU A 237 -51.87 17.04 9.49
C GLU A 237 -50.58 16.24 9.26
N HIS A 238 -50.61 14.93 9.59
CA HIS A 238 -49.48 14.04 9.35
C HIS A 238 -49.12 13.92 7.86
N TYR A 239 -50.10 13.89 6.95
CA TYR A 239 -49.82 13.86 5.52
C TYR A 239 -49.16 15.16 5.03
N GLU A 240 -49.67 16.31 5.48
CA GLU A 240 -49.08 17.63 5.17
C GLU A 240 -47.64 17.74 5.68
N ALA A 241 -47.34 17.22 6.86
CA ALA A 241 -45.97 17.15 7.38
C ALA A 241 -45.06 16.31 6.46
N ARG A 242 -45.55 15.18 5.92
CA ARG A 242 -44.81 14.36 4.94
C ARG A 242 -44.58 15.09 3.61
N ILE A 243 -45.59 15.81 3.11
CA ILE A 243 -45.48 16.65 1.90
C ILE A 243 -44.40 17.73 2.10
N ASN A 244 -44.44 18.45 3.22
CA ASN A 244 -43.47 19.49 3.56
C ASN A 244 -42.05 18.91 3.65
N SER A 245 -41.90 17.76 4.28
CA SER A 245 -40.63 17.04 4.38
C SER A 245 -40.08 16.64 2.99
N ALA A 246 -40.93 16.15 2.08
CA ALA A 246 -40.53 15.81 0.71
C ALA A 246 -40.16 17.05 -0.11
N ASN A 247 -40.96 18.12 -0.04
CA ASN A 247 -40.67 19.41 -0.67
C ASN A 247 -39.33 19.98 -0.22
N ASN A 248 -39.04 19.95 1.08
CA ASN A 248 -37.76 20.42 1.62
C ASN A 248 -36.59 19.63 1.05
N ALA A 249 -36.68 18.29 1.01
CA ALA A 249 -35.62 17.46 0.44
C ALA A 249 -35.39 17.73 -1.06
N VAL A 250 -36.46 17.90 -1.84
CA VAL A 250 -36.36 18.25 -3.27
C VAL A 250 -35.74 19.63 -3.45
N ARG A 251 -36.11 20.62 -2.63
CA ARG A 251 -35.55 21.97 -2.66
C ARG A 251 -34.07 22.00 -2.28
N GLU A 252 -33.69 21.33 -1.20
CA GLU A 252 -32.30 21.20 -0.77
C GLU A 252 -31.43 20.58 -1.86
N TYR A 253 -31.91 19.48 -2.46
CA TYR A 253 -31.24 18.89 -3.61
C TYR A 253 -31.12 19.89 -4.76
N SER A 254 -32.23 20.49 -5.20
CA SER A 254 -32.26 21.41 -6.34
C SER A 254 -31.30 22.59 -6.17
N ASN A 255 -31.20 23.14 -4.96
CA ASN A 255 -30.33 24.27 -4.67
C ASN A 255 -28.84 23.89 -4.64
N GLY A 256 -28.50 22.69 -4.16
CA GLY A 256 -27.11 22.27 -3.97
C GLY A 256 -26.53 21.37 -5.06
N ALA A 257 -27.37 20.68 -5.84
CA ALA A 257 -26.96 19.60 -6.73
C ALA A 257 -25.99 20.07 -7.82
N LYS A 258 -26.29 21.20 -8.49
CA LYS A 258 -25.40 21.72 -9.54
C LYS A 258 -24.00 22.07 -9.00
N SER A 259 -23.94 22.68 -7.82
CA SER A 259 -22.67 23.04 -7.16
C SER A 259 -21.88 21.82 -6.65
N THR A 260 -22.55 20.70 -6.42
CA THR A 260 -21.95 19.51 -5.79
C THR A 260 -21.57 18.46 -6.84
N TYR A 261 -22.47 18.21 -7.79
CA TYR A 261 -22.35 17.13 -8.78
C TYR A 261 -22.08 17.64 -10.20
N GLY A 262 -22.11 18.96 -10.44
CA GLY A 262 -21.76 19.54 -11.73
C GLY A 262 -22.71 19.14 -12.85
N SER A 263 -22.18 18.52 -13.92
CA SER A 263 -22.97 18.03 -15.05
C SER A 263 -23.84 16.81 -14.73
N TYR A 264 -23.53 16.07 -13.66
CA TYR A 264 -24.27 14.86 -13.28
C TYR A 264 -25.59 15.15 -12.55
N ALA A 265 -25.82 16.38 -12.11
CA ALA A 265 -27.00 16.73 -11.32
C ALA A 265 -28.32 16.50 -12.10
N SER A 266 -29.14 15.55 -11.62
CA SER A 266 -30.48 15.31 -12.16
C SER A 266 -31.45 16.48 -11.96
N SER A 267 -32.41 16.62 -12.86
CA SER A 267 -33.51 17.58 -12.72
C SER A 267 -34.55 17.12 -11.70
N THR A 268 -35.12 18.07 -10.95
CA THR A 268 -36.16 17.84 -9.93
C THR A 268 -37.57 18.19 -10.42
N SER A 269 -37.74 18.60 -11.68
CA SER A 269 -39.03 19.10 -12.20
C SER A 269 -40.15 18.06 -12.09
N SER A 270 -39.87 16.80 -12.41
CA SER A 270 -40.84 15.70 -12.32
C SER A 270 -41.24 15.42 -10.87
N LEU A 271 -40.28 15.40 -9.94
CA LEU A 271 -40.54 15.21 -8.51
C LEU A 271 -41.42 16.32 -7.95
N SER A 272 -41.13 17.57 -8.32
CA SER A 272 -41.92 18.74 -7.92
C SER A 272 -43.35 18.66 -8.45
N ALA A 273 -43.54 18.20 -9.70
CA ALA A 273 -44.85 17.97 -10.28
C ALA A 273 -45.61 16.85 -9.55
N SER A 274 -44.94 15.73 -9.26
CA SER A 274 -45.54 14.62 -8.51
C SER A 274 -46.03 15.05 -7.12
N ILE A 275 -45.24 15.85 -6.38
CA ILE A 275 -45.66 16.36 -5.06
C ILE A 275 -46.95 17.19 -5.19
N LYS A 276 -47.03 18.09 -6.19
CA LYS A 276 -48.24 18.89 -6.45
C LYS A 276 -49.45 17.99 -6.74
N THR A 277 -49.29 16.99 -7.59
CA THR A 277 -50.34 16.03 -7.90
C THR A 277 -50.83 15.28 -6.67
N TYR A 278 -49.90 14.74 -5.86
CA TYR A 278 -50.25 14.02 -4.64
C TYR A 278 -50.93 14.92 -3.60
N LYS A 279 -50.48 16.17 -3.46
CA LYS A 279 -51.16 17.16 -2.61
C LYS A 279 -52.60 17.39 -3.06
N ASN A 280 -52.83 17.67 -4.34
CA ASN A 280 -54.18 17.92 -4.85
C ASN A 280 -55.11 16.73 -4.65
N GLN A 281 -54.61 15.50 -4.83
CA GLN A 281 -55.37 14.28 -4.58
C GLN A 281 -55.70 14.09 -3.11
N ALA A 282 -54.77 14.37 -2.21
CA ALA A 282 -54.99 14.30 -0.77
C ALA A 282 -55.97 15.37 -0.28
N ASP A 283 -55.83 16.62 -0.74
CA ASP A 283 -56.71 17.73 -0.38
C ASP A 283 -58.17 17.41 -0.79
N ALA A 284 -58.38 16.83 -1.98
CA ALA A 284 -59.70 16.38 -2.42
C ALA A 284 -60.27 15.26 -1.54
N TYR A 285 -59.45 14.27 -1.17
CA TYR A 285 -59.84 13.16 -0.31
C TYR A 285 -60.26 13.62 1.09
N TYR A 286 -59.46 14.48 1.75
CA TYR A 286 -59.78 14.96 3.08
C TYR A 286 -61.02 15.88 3.08
N LEU A 287 -61.22 16.66 2.02
CA LEU A 287 -62.44 17.44 1.85
C LEU A 287 -63.67 16.56 1.72
N GLU A 288 -63.61 15.47 0.95
CA GLU A 288 -64.70 14.51 0.82
C GLU A 288 -65.01 13.86 2.18
N LYS A 289 -63.99 13.41 2.91
CA LYS A 289 -64.15 12.85 4.26
C LYS A 289 -64.77 13.82 5.25
N ALA A 290 -64.38 15.09 5.20
CA ALA A 290 -64.97 16.12 6.06
C ALA A 290 -66.45 16.37 5.74
N LYS A 291 -66.85 16.30 4.46
CA LYS A 291 -68.24 16.42 4.04
C LYS A 291 -69.08 15.23 4.51
N GLU A 292 -68.59 14.01 4.31
CA GLU A 292 -69.26 12.78 4.78
C GLU A 292 -69.52 12.84 6.30
N GLU A 293 -68.52 13.27 7.07
CA GLU A 293 -68.62 13.40 8.52
C GLU A 293 -69.66 14.47 8.93
N PHE A 294 -69.68 15.61 8.26
CA PHE A 294 -70.64 16.67 8.51
C PHE A 294 -72.09 16.24 8.20
N GLU A 295 -72.30 15.56 7.06
CA GLU A 295 -73.60 15.02 6.68
C GLU A 295 -74.09 13.96 7.69
N ARG A 296 -73.19 13.09 8.16
CA ARG A 296 -73.50 12.11 9.21
C ARG A 296 -73.97 12.80 10.49
N GLN A 297 -73.23 13.80 10.95
CA GLN A 297 -73.57 14.55 12.18
C GLN A 297 -74.93 15.24 12.07
N GLN A 298 -75.29 15.80 10.91
CA GLN A 298 -76.63 16.37 10.70
C GLN A 298 -77.73 15.31 10.77
N SER A 299 -77.51 14.13 10.17
CA SER A 299 -78.49 13.04 10.19
C SER A 299 -78.74 12.49 11.60
N GLU A 300 -77.68 12.42 12.42
CA GLU A 300 -77.75 11.99 13.83
C GLU A 300 -78.51 13.01 14.69
N GLN A 301 -78.34 14.32 14.45
CA GLN A 301 -79.10 15.36 15.16
C GLN A 301 -80.60 15.35 14.81
N LEU A 302 -80.96 15.08 13.55
CA LEU A 302 -82.36 14.97 13.12
C LEU A 302 -83.06 13.73 13.69
N THR A 303 -82.32 12.66 13.98
CA THR A 303 -82.85 11.40 14.52
C THR A 303 -82.88 11.35 16.04
N THR A 304 -82.17 12.24 16.74
CA THR A 304 -82.09 12.31 18.21
C THR A 304 -82.89 13.47 18.83
N SER A 305 -83.56 14.31 18.03
CA SER A 305 -84.47 15.34 18.53
C SER A 305 -85.71 14.70 19.17
N PRO A 306 -85.89 14.78 20.51
CA PRO A 306 -87.07 14.24 21.16
C PRO A 306 -88.25 15.16 20.86
N TRP A 307 -89.32 14.57 20.33
CA TRP A 307 -90.66 15.12 20.51
C TRP A 307 -91.01 15.12 22.01
#